data_AF-A0A2P2BNA0-F1
#
_entry.id   AF-A0A2P2BNA0-F1
#
_cell.length_a   1.000
_cell.length_b   1.000
_cell.length_c   1.000
_cell.angle_alpha   90.00
_cell.angle_beta   90.00
_cell.angle_gamma   90.00
#
_symmetry.space_group_name_H-M   'P 1'
#
loop_
_entity.id
_entity.type
_entity.pdbx_description
1 polymer ?
#
loop_
_entity_poly.entity_id
_entity_poly.type
_entity_poly.pdbx_seq_one_letter_code
_entity_poly.pdbx_strand_id
1 'polypeptide(L)' 'MKVNGEEFEFKSDMTISKLLEDIGVKKDSVVVEINLNIIENNQYDSYILREEDVIEVIRFVGGG' A
#
# COMPACT_ATOMS: atom_id res chain seq x y z
N MET A 1 -2.53 -11.65 3.08
CA MET A 1 -2.65 -10.22 2.74
C MET A 1 -2.75 -10.11 1.24
N LYS A 2 -3.58 -9.20 0.74
CA LYS A 2 -3.82 -9.07 -0.70
C LYS A 2 -3.37 -7.69 -1.16
N VAL A 3 -2.58 -7.63 -2.24
CA VAL A 3 -2.07 -6.37 -2.80
C VAL A 3 -2.38 -6.34 -4.29
N ASN A 4 -3.13 -5.34 -4.75
CA ASN A 4 -3.55 -5.18 -6.15
C ASN A 4 -4.17 -6.45 -6.76
N GLY A 5 -5.03 -7.14 -6.01
CA GLY A 5 -5.63 -8.38 -6.52
C GLY A 5 -4.82 -9.66 -6.29
N GLU A 6 -3.54 -9.59 -5.90
CA GLU A 6 -2.64 -10.75 -5.77
C GLU A 6 -2.31 -11.09 -4.31
N GLU A 7 -2.09 -12.38 -4.03
CA GLU A 7 -1.63 -12.83 -2.70
C GLU A 7 -0.21 -12.32 -2.45
N PHE A 8 -0.02 -11.69 -1.29
CA PHE A 8 1.26 -11.13 -0.87
C PHE A 8 1.68 -11.76 0.47
N GLU A 9 2.92 -12.24 0.53
CA GLU A 9 3.48 -12.83 1.75
C GLU A 9 3.59 -11.75 2.83
N PHE A 10 2.75 -11.88 3.86
CA PHE A 10 2.77 -10.95 4.97
C PHE A 10 3.95 -11.21 5.89
N LYS A 11 4.71 -10.15 6.19
CA LYS A 11 5.76 -10.15 7.22
C LYS A 11 5.26 -9.33 8.41
N SER A 12 5.54 -9.79 9.62
CA SER A 12 5.21 -9.04 10.85
C SER A 12 5.89 -7.65 10.85
N ASP A 13 5.22 -6.66 11.44
CA ASP A 13 5.72 -5.28 11.60
C ASP A 13 6.06 -4.55 10.28
N MET A 14 5.33 -4.89 9.22
CA MET A 14 5.42 -4.25 7.92
C MET A 14 4.56 -2.99 7.87
N THR A 15 5.15 -1.88 7.43
CA THR A 15 4.43 -0.63 7.19
C THR A 15 4.04 -0.51 5.73
N ILE A 16 3.13 0.42 5.41
CA ILE A 16 2.81 0.76 4.01
C ILE A 16 4.09 1.17 3.26
N SER A 17 4.95 1.99 3.86
CA SER A 17 6.20 2.40 3.21
C SER A 17 7.11 1.22 2.86
N LYS A 18 7.25 0.24 3.76
CA LYS A 18 8.02 -0.99 3.48
C LYS A 18 7.39 -1.81 2.36
N LEU A 19 6.05 -1.91 2.35
CA LEU A 19 5.34 -2.57 1.25
C LEU A 19 5.63 -1.91 -0.08
N LEU A 20 5.52 -0.59 -0.16
CA LEU A 20 5.80 0.17 -1.38
C LEU A 20 7.26 -0.01 -1.84
N GLU A 21 8.21 -0.03 -0.91
CA GLU A 21 9.62 -0.33 -1.19
C GLU A 21 9.81 -1.75 -1.76
N ASP A 22 9.21 -2.76 -1.11
CA ASP A 22 9.30 -4.17 -1.53
C ASP A 22 8.75 -4.37 -2.96
N ILE A 23 7.71 -3.62 -3.36
CA ILE A 23 7.14 -3.68 -4.72
C ILE A 23 7.73 -2.64 -5.69
N GLY A 24 8.78 -1.89 -5.29
CA GLY A 24 9.49 -0.94 -6.16
C GLY A 24 8.70 0.32 -6.53
N VAL A 25 7.77 0.75 -5.67
CA VAL A 25 6.89 1.91 -5.88
C VAL A 25 7.33 3.06 -4.98
N LYS A 26 7.40 4.28 -5.55
CA LYS A 26 7.66 5.49 -4.75
C LYS A 26 6.37 5.96 -4.09
N LYS A 27 6.40 6.18 -2.77
CA LYS A 27 5.23 6.65 -2.00
C LYS A 27 4.58 7.92 -2.54
N ASP A 28 5.37 8.85 -3.07
CA ASP A 28 4.86 10.12 -3.63
C ASP A 28 4.22 9.98 -5.02
N SER A 29 4.27 8.78 -5.61
CA SER A 29 3.72 8.51 -6.95
C SER A 29 2.40 7.74 -6.93
N VAL A 30 1.88 7.42 -5.74
CA VAL A 30 0.72 6.55 -5.57
C VAL A 30 -0.22 7.02 -4.46
N VAL A 31 -1.45 6.54 -4.54
CA VAL A 31 -2.41 6.52 -3.45
C VAL A 31 -2.59 5.08 -3.00
N VAL A 32 -2.57 4.86 -1.69
CA VAL A 32 -2.81 3.56 -1.07
C VAL A 32 -4.20 3.55 -0.45
N GLU A 33 -5.01 2.58 -0.85
CA GLU A 33 -6.27 2.24 -0.22
C GLU A 33 -6.10 0.91 0.55
N ILE A 34 -6.63 0.86 1.77
CA ILE A 34 -6.65 -0.34 2.60
C ILE A 34 -8.09 -0.60 3.03
N ASN A 35 -8.63 -1.76 2.69
CA ASN A 35 -9.99 -2.17 3.04
C ASN A 35 -11.02 -1.08 2.70
N LEU A 36 -10.97 -0.52 1.47
CA LEU A 36 -11.82 0.57 0.99
C LEU A 36 -11.62 1.93 1.68
N ASN A 37 -10.53 2.11 2.43
CA ASN A 37 -10.17 3.38 3.07
C ASN A 37 -8.86 3.92 2.48
N ILE A 38 -8.90 5.13 1.93
CA ILE A 38 -7.70 5.82 1.47
C ILE A 38 -6.87 6.23 2.70
N ILE A 39 -5.60 5.84 2.71
CA ILE A 39 -4.66 6.19 3.77
C ILE A 39 -3.87 7.43 3.35
N GLU A 40 -3.74 8.40 4.25
CA GLU A 40 -2.94 9.60 3.99
C GLU A 40 -1.45 9.25 3.89
N ASN A 41 -0.73 9.87 2.94
CA ASN A 41 0.69 9.58 2.69
C ASN A 41 1.57 9.78 3.95
N ASN A 42 1.26 10.78 4.79
CA ASN A 42 1.96 11.02 6.07
C ASN A 42 1.83 9.85 7.06
N GLN A 43 0.85 8.95 6.89
CA GLN A 43 0.64 7.79 7.74
C GLN A 43 1.44 6.58 7.27
N TYR A 44 1.98 6.56 6.04
CA TYR A 44 2.56 5.36 5.43
C TYR A 44 3.75 4.79 6.23
N ASP A 45 4.52 5.66 6.86
CA ASP A 45 5.68 5.27 7.67
C ASP A 45 5.28 4.69 9.04
N SER A 46 4.03 4.91 9.49
CA SER A 46 3.52 4.51 10.81
C SER A 46 2.38 3.48 10.79
N TYR A 47 1.69 3.34 9.67
CA TYR A 47 0.58 2.42 9.54
C TYR A 47 1.11 0.98 9.47
N ILE A 48 0.78 0.17 10.47
CA ILE A 48 1.15 -1.24 10.52
C ILE A 48 0.09 -2.08 9.80
N LEU A 49 0.52 -2.78 8.76
CA LEU A 49 -0.31 -3.68 7.98
C LEU A 49 -0.68 -4.93 8.78
N ARG A 50 -1.80 -5.55 8.41
CA ARG A 50 -2.29 -6.80 8.96
C ARG A 50 -2.40 -7.85 7.87
N GLU A 51 -2.31 -9.11 8.28
CA GLU A 51 -2.38 -10.25 7.35
C GLU A 51 -3.68 -10.28 6.54
N GLU A 52 -4.78 -9.81 7.09
CA GLU A 52 -6.11 -9.78 6.45
C GLU A 52 -6.37 -8.53 5.59
N ASP A 53 -5.43 -7.58 5.54
CA ASP A 53 -5.65 -6.35 4.78
C ASP A 53 -5.71 -6.61 3.27
N VAL A 54 -6.63 -5.92 2.62
CA VAL A 54 -6.73 -5.80 1.16
C VAL A 54 -6.25 -4.41 0.77
N ILE A 55 -5.15 -4.36 0.03
CA ILE A 55 -4.45 -3.13 -0.33
C ILE A 55 -4.52 -2.91 -1.85
N GLU A 56 -4.91 -1.71 -2.26
CA GLU A 56 -4.83 -1.24 -3.64
C GLU A 56 -3.85 -0.06 -3.73
N VAL A 57 -2.85 -0.19 -4.61
CA VAL A 57 -1.80 0.78 -4.87
C VAL A 57 -2.06 1.43 -6.22
N ILE A 58 -2.70 2.61 -6.18
CA ILE A 58 -3.24 3.28 -7.35
C ILE A 58 -2.23 4.32 -7.84
N ARG A 59 -1.77 4.19 -9.09
CA ARG A 59 -1.00 5.24 -9.79
C ARG A 59 -1.96 6.10 -10.61
N PHE A 60 -1.88 7.42 -10.43
CA PHE A 60 -2.53 8.33 -11.38
C PHE A 60 -1.76 8.32 -12.69
N VAL A 61 -2.34 7.75 -13.74
CA VAL A 61 -1.94 8.02 -15.11
C VAL A 61 -2.67 9.28 -15.55
N GLY A 62 -1.95 10.40 -15.62
CA GLY A 62 -2.54 11.67 -16.07
C GLY A 62 -3.08 11.52 -17.49
N GLY A 63 -4.40 11.61 -17.64
CA GLY A 63 -5.06 11.77 -18.94
C GLY A 63 -5.33 13.26 -19.16
N GLY A 64 -4.90 13.77 -20.32
CA GLY A 64 -5.37 15.05 -20.84
C GLY A 64 -6.81 14.98 -21.33
#